data_AF-A0A7S1DUQ1-F1
#
_entry.id   AF-A0A7S1DUQ1-F1
#
_cell.length_a   1.000
_cell.length_b   1.000
_cell.length_c   1.000
_cell.angle_alpha   90.00
_cell.angle_beta   90.00
_cell.angle_gamma   90.00
#
_symmetry.space_group_name_H-M   'P 1'
#
loop_
_entity.id
_entity.type
_entity.pdbx_description
1 polymer ?
#
loop_
_entity_poly.entity_id
_entity_poly.type
_entity_poly.pdbx_seq_one_letter_code
_entity_poly.pdbx_strand_id
1 'polypeptide(L)'
;MGIPAVVGCGDATSKLKDGQLVTVACSEGDTGYIYDGLLETEVSEVHRGELPYCPIKIMMNVGNPQLAFNFAQMPSGGVGLARLEFIINNNIGVHPKAILDYPNIDADLKKAVESVARGHASPRAFYVDKLAEGIATIAAAFFPRPVIV
;
A
#
# COMPACT_ATOMS: atom_id res chain seq x y z
N MET A 1 11.19 5.15 14.73
CA MET A 1 12.59 5.53 14.49
C MET A 1 12.90 5.08 13.07
N GLY A 2 13.18 6.00 12.13
CA GLY A 2 13.37 5.69 10.70
C GLY A 2 14.68 4.96 10.41
N ILE A 3 15.01 3.96 11.21
CA ILE A 3 16.21 3.14 11.11
C ILE A 3 15.79 1.87 10.36
N PRO A 4 16.44 1.55 9.24
CA PRO A 4 16.19 0.29 8.53
C PRO A 4 16.42 -0.90 9.45
N ALA A 5 15.50 -1.86 9.45
CA ALA A 5 15.58 -3.04 10.31
C ALA A 5 15.12 -4.28 9.55
N VAL A 6 15.88 -5.37 9.68
CA VAL A 6 15.51 -6.70 9.21
C VAL A 6 15.16 -7.54 10.44
N VAL A 7 13.97 -8.11 10.45
CA VAL A 7 13.44 -8.89 11.58
C VAL A 7 12.95 -10.26 11.11
N GLY A 8 12.86 -11.22 12.03
CA GLY A 8 12.39 -12.58 11.70
C GLY A 8 13.47 -13.48 11.09
N CYS A 9 14.75 -13.13 11.23
CA CYS A 9 15.85 -13.98 10.76
C CYS A 9 16.00 -15.22 11.67
N GLY A 10 15.53 -16.37 11.19
CA GLY A 10 15.50 -17.62 11.98
C GLY A 10 16.86 -18.22 12.32
N ASP A 11 17.92 -17.88 11.58
CA ASP A 11 19.27 -18.44 11.71
C ASP A 11 20.36 -17.39 11.99
N ALA A 12 19.99 -16.11 12.15
CA ALA A 12 20.94 -15.01 12.29
C ALA A 12 21.93 -15.19 13.46
N THR A 13 21.45 -15.66 14.62
CA THR A 13 22.28 -15.89 15.81
C THR A 13 23.30 -17.03 15.64
N SER A 14 23.11 -17.90 14.65
CA SER A 14 24.04 -18.98 14.34
C SER A 14 25.05 -18.62 13.25
N LYS A 15 24.66 -17.75 12.32
CA LYS A 15 25.48 -17.33 11.17
C LYS A 15 26.33 -16.09 11.45
N LEU A 16 25.83 -15.17 12.27
CA LEU A 16 26.52 -13.95 12.63
C LEU A 16 27.34 -14.16 13.91
N LYS A 17 28.52 -13.56 13.94
CA LYS A 17 29.41 -13.55 15.12
C LYS A 17 29.53 -12.15 15.69
N ASP A 18 29.79 -12.06 16.99
CA ASP A 18 30.11 -10.79 17.63
C ASP A 18 31.31 -10.11 16.95
N GLY A 19 31.14 -8.83 16.59
CA GLY A 19 32.14 -8.05 15.87
C GLY A 19 32.22 -8.32 14.37
N GLN A 20 31.41 -9.22 13.80
CA GLN A 20 31.33 -9.42 12.36
C GLN A 20 30.71 -8.18 11.69
N LEU A 21 31.44 -7.65 10.72
CA LEU A 21 30.96 -6.55 9.89
C LEU A 21 30.02 -7.09 8.81
N VAL A 22 28.84 -6.50 8.71
CA VAL A 22 27.82 -6.87 7.72
C VAL A 22 27.14 -5.63 7.17
N THR A 23 26.62 -5.75 5.95
CA THR A 23 25.82 -4.71 5.30
C THR A 23 24.36 -5.13 5.27
N VAL A 24 23.48 -4.27 5.77
CA VAL A 24 22.03 -4.53 5.83
C VAL A 24 21.33 -3.76 4.72
N ALA A 25 20.67 -4.47 3.80
CA ALA A 25 19.90 -3.88 2.71
C ALA A 25 18.40 -4.01 2.98
N CYS A 26 17.71 -2.86 3.08
CA CYS A 26 16.26 -2.76 3.25
C CYS A 26 15.56 -2.12 2.05
N SER A 27 16.22 -2.10 0.88
CA SER A 27 15.72 -1.48 -0.36
C SER A 27 14.80 -2.38 -1.19
N GLU A 28 14.74 -3.68 -0.89
CA GLU A 28 14.01 -4.70 -1.67
C GLU A 28 12.55 -4.86 -1.21
N GLY A 29 11.91 -3.75 -0.84
CA GLY A 29 10.53 -3.72 -0.36
C GLY A 29 10.38 -4.39 1.01
N ASP A 30 9.55 -5.43 1.08
CA ASP A 30 9.25 -6.14 2.34
C ASP A 30 10.30 -7.19 2.73
N THR A 31 11.26 -7.47 1.85
CA THR A 31 12.34 -8.45 2.10
C THR A 31 13.65 -7.74 2.40
N GLY A 32 14.26 -8.04 3.54
CA GLY A 32 15.58 -7.52 3.93
C GLY A 32 16.70 -8.53 3.66
N TYR A 33 17.85 -8.04 3.21
CA TYR A 33 19.04 -8.87 2.95
C TYR A 33 20.20 -8.45 3.86
N ILE A 34 21.00 -9.44 4.26
CA ILE A 34 22.22 -9.24 5.05
C ILE A 34 23.39 -9.80 4.24
N TYR A 35 24.33 -8.93 3.88
CA TYR A 35 25.54 -9.27 3.14
C TYR A 35 26.75 -9.31 4.08
N ASP A 36 27.67 -10.22 3.81
CA ASP A 36 28.93 -10.32 4.55
C ASP A 36 29.87 -9.16 4.18
N GLY A 37 30.47 -8.53 5.19
CA GLY A 37 31.38 -7.40 5.02
C GLY A 37 30.69 -6.04 4.86
N LEU A 38 31.51 -4.99 4.73
CA LEU A 38 31.10 -3.62 4.43
C LEU A 38 31.13 -3.41 2.92
N LEU A 39 29.96 -3.42 2.28
CA LEU A 39 29.84 -3.05 0.88
C LEU A 39 29.97 -1.54 0.74
N GLU A 40 30.61 -1.07 -0.33
CA GLU A 40 30.64 0.35 -0.64
C GLU A 40 29.23 0.85 -0.92
N THR A 41 28.84 1.91 -0.21
CA THR A 41 27.54 2.57 -0.38
C THR A 41 27.76 4.03 -0.75
N GLU A 42 27.07 4.49 -1.77
CA GLU A 42 27.01 5.92 -2.10
C GLU A 42 25.65 6.47 -1.65
N VAL A 43 25.69 7.53 -0.83
CA VAL A 43 24.49 8.28 -0.45
C VAL A 43 24.40 9.50 -1.36
N SER A 44 23.42 9.51 -2.26
CA SER A 44 23.10 10.68 -3.07
C SER A 44 21.87 11.39 -2.49
N GLU A 45 22.09 12.56 -1.88
CA GLU A 45 20.98 13.43 -1.47
C GLU A 45 20.62 14.37 -2.60
N VAL A 46 19.56 14.01 -3.34
CA VAL A 46 19.00 14.90 -4.35
C VAL A 46 18.07 15.91 -3.68
N HIS A 47 18.59 17.09 -3.41
CA HIS A 47 17.78 18.23 -3.01
C HIS A 47 16.94 18.68 -4.21
N ARG A 48 15.68 18.24 -4.25
CA ARG A 48 14.70 18.72 -5.22
C ARG A 48 14.36 20.16 -4.83
N GLY A 49 14.89 21.13 -5.57
CA GLY A 49 14.62 22.55 -5.34
C GLY A 49 13.14 22.90 -5.47
N GLU A 50 12.80 24.16 -5.23
CA GLU A 50 11.43 24.64 -5.40
C GLU A 50 10.99 24.51 -6.86
N LEU A 51 9.81 23.93 -7.06
CA LEU A 51 9.21 23.89 -8.39
C LEU A 51 8.89 25.32 -8.84
N PRO A 52 9.09 25.65 -10.12
CA PRO A 52 8.71 26.95 -10.66
C PRO A 52 7.19 27.15 -10.53
N TYR A 53 6.77 28.41 -10.47
CA TYR A 53 5.35 28.75 -10.46
C TYR A 53 4.64 28.13 -11.68
N CYS A 54 3.56 27.39 -11.42
CA CYS A 54 2.71 26.83 -12.44
C CYS A 54 1.32 27.48 -12.35
N PRO A 55 0.80 28.10 -13.43
CA PRO A 55 -0.52 28.73 -13.41
C PRO A 55 -1.67 27.71 -13.34
N ILE A 56 -1.37 26.41 -13.48
CA ILE A 56 -2.33 25.31 -13.42
C ILE A 56 -2.01 24.37 -12.25
N LYS A 57 -3.05 23.73 -11.71
CA LYS A 57 -2.91 22.73 -10.65
C LYS A 57 -2.50 21.40 -11.26
N ILE A 58 -1.29 20.93 -10.97
CA ILE A 58 -0.85 19.58 -11.30
C ILE A 58 -1.42 18.62 -10.24
N MET A 59 -2.29 17.71 -10.65
CA MET A 59 -2.94 16.72 -9.78
C MET A 59 -2.53 15.30 -10.15
N MET A 60 -2.64 14.37 -9.20
CA MET A 60 -2.26 12.97 -9.40
C MET A 60 -3.46 12.11 -9.84
N ASN A 61 -3.17 11.09 -10.63
CA ASN A 61 -4.08 9.98 -10.89
C ASN A 61 -3.63 8.80 -10.03
N VAL A 62 -4.48 8.36 -9.10
CA VAL A 62 -4.12 7.37 -8.08
C VAL A 62 -5.19 6.28 -8.04
N GLY A 63 -4.79 5.03 -8.20
CA GLY A 63 -5.69 3.88 -8.05
C GLY A 63 -5.37 2.98 -6.86
N ASN A 64 -4.08 2.83 -6.53
CA ASN A 64 -3.65 1.91 -5.49
C ASN A 64 -3.56 2.64 -4.13
N PRO A 65 -4.39 2.28 -3.13
CA PRO A 65 -4.36 2.90 -1.80
C PRO A 65 -3.05 2.62 -1.04
N GLN A 66 -2.37 1.49 -1.28
CA GLN A 66 -1.12 1.15 -0.58
C GLN A 66 0.03 2.11 -0.92
N LEU A 67 0.04 2.65 -2.14
CA LEU A 67 1.05 3.59 -2.60
C LEU A 67 0.68 5.06 -2.34
N ALA A 68 -0.54 5.32 -1.83
CA ALA A 68 -1.07 6.68 -1.68
C ALA A 68 -0.19 7.56 -0.76
N PHE A 69 0.33 7.01 0.34
CA PHE A 69 1.23 7.75 1.25
C PHE A 69 2.58 8.10 0.61
N ASN A 70 3.11 7.23 -0.24
CA ASN A 70 4.34 7.52 -0.98
C ASN A 70 4.11 8.61 -2.03
N PHE A 71 2.98 8.55 -2.73
CA PHE A 71 2.61 9.57 -3.71
C PHE A 71 2.29 10.92 -3.07
N ALA A 72 1.75 10.93 -1.85
CA ALA A 72 1.45 12.15 -1.11
C ALA A 72 2.70 13.00 -0.81
N GLN A 73 3.88 12.38 -0.77
CA GLN A 73 5.17 13.07 -0.61
C GLN A 73 5.59 13.84 -1.87
N MET A 74 4.99 13.54 -3.04
CA MET A 74 5.25 14.29 -4.26
C MET A 74 4.50 15.63 -4.25
N PRO A 75 5.14 16.73 -4.68
CA PRO A 75 4.49 18.02 -4.78
C PRO A 75 3.37 17.96 -5.82
N SER A 76 2.13 18.01 -5.34
CA SER A 76 0.94 17.96 -6.15
C SER A 76 -0.21 18.69 -5.48
N GLY A 77 -1.14 19.19 -6.29
CA GLY A 77 -2.35 19.88 -5.85
C GLY A 77 -3.46 18.96 -5.31
N GLY A 78 -3.18 17.66 -5.13
CA GLY A 78 -4.15 16.65 -4.72
C GLY A 78 -4.31 15.53 -5.75
N VAL A 79 -5.42 14.81 -5.67
CA VAL A 79 -5.78 13.71 -6.59
C VAL A 79 -6.89 14.18 -7.50
N GLY A 80 -6.61 14.24 -8.81
CA GLY A 80 -7.55 14.66 -9.84
C GLY A 80 -8.43 13.52 -10.35
N LEU A 81 -8.00 12.27 -10.13
CA LEU A 81 -8.77 11.07 -10.43
C LEU A 81 -8.33 9.94 -9.49
N ALA A 82 -9.23 9.53 -8.60
CA ALA A 82 -9.07 8.33 -7.81
C ALA A 82 -9.78 7.16 -8.50
N ARG A 83 -9.03 6.09 -8.80
CA ARG A 83 -9.54 4.92 -9.50
C ARG A 83 -9.95 3.83 -8.52
N LEU A 84 -11.24 3.47 -8.52
CA LEU A 84 -11.82 2.49 -7.59
C LEU A 84 -11.53 1.04 -7.97
N GLU A 85 -11.19 0.77 -9.23
CA GLU A 85 -11.11 -0.59 -9.77
C GLU A 85 -10.01 -1.41 -9.10
N PHE A 86 -8.92 -0.77 -8.68
CA PHE A 86 -7.83 -1.44 -7.95
C PHE A 86 -8.24 -1.82 -6.53
N ILE A 87 -9.09 -1.03 -5.88
CA ILE A 87 -9.65 -1.38 -4.57
C ILE A 87 -10.54 -2.62 -4.72
N ILE A 88 -11.38 -2.66 -5.77
CA ILE A 88 -12.26 -3.80 -6.03
C ILE A 88 -11.46 -5.06 -6.37
N ASN A 89 -10.49 -4.97 -7.27
CA ASN A 89 -9.71 -6.14 -7.72
C ASN A 89 -8.79 -6.68 -6.63
N ASN A 90 -8.08 -5.82 -5.90
CA ASN A 90 -7.04 -6.25 -4.96
C ASN A 90 -7.57 -6.49 -3.55
N ASN A 91 -8.51 -5.67 -3.06
CA ASN A 91 -8.95 -5.73 -1.66
C ASN A 91 -10.26 -6.49 -1.47
N ILE A 92 -11.15 -6.48 -2.48
CA ILE A 92 -12.45 -7.15 -2.40
C ILE A 92 -12.41 -8.51 -3.10
N GLY A 93 -11.86 -8.57 -4.32
CA GLY A 93 -11.64 -9.82 -5.06
C GLY A 93 -12.93 -10.56 -5.46
N VAL A 94 -14.11 -9.93 -5.29
CA VAL A 94 -15.42 -10.52 -5.58
C VAL A 94 -16.25 -9.55 -6.42
N HIS A 95 -16.89 -10.09 -7.45
CA HIS A 95 -17.77 -9.32 -8.31
C HIS A 95 -19.00 -8.80 -7.52
N PRO A 96 -19.38 -7.52 -7.63
CA PRO A 96 -20.46 -6.92 -6.83
C PRO A 96 -21.81 -7.63 -7.00
N LYS A 97 -22.08 -8.18 -8.20
CA LYS A 97 -23.30 -8.99 -8.43
C LYS A 97 -23.39 -10.22 -7.53
N ALA A 98 -22.28 -10.91 -7.26
CA ALA A 98 -22.27 -12.06 -6.35
C ALA A 98 -22.62 -11.66 -4.91
N ILE A 99 -22.26 -10.44 -4.51
CA ILE A 99 -22.62 -9.87 -3.21
C ILE A 99 -24.10 -9.49 -3.16
N LEU A 100 -24.65 -8.94 -4.25
CA LEU A 100 -26.05 -8.53 -4.35
C LEU A 100 -27.01 -9.72 -4.42
N ASP A 101 -26.62 -10.78 -5.14
CA ASP A 101 -27.44 -11.98 -5.31
C ASP A 101 -27.35 -12.92 -4.09
N TYR A 102 -26.45 -12.68 -3.14
CA TYR A 102 -26.34 -13.47 -1.90
C TYR A 102 -27.66 -13.41 -1.08
N PRO A 103 -28.16 -14.54 -0.54
CA PRO A 103 -27.54 -15.88 -0.51
C PRO A 103 -27.87 -16.78 -1.72
N ASN A 104 -28.55 -16.27 -2.74
CA ASN A 104 -29.02 -17.01 -3.93
C ASN A 104 -27.92 -17.13 -5.00
N ILE A 105 -26.79 -17.72 -4.62
CA ILE A 105 -25.64 -17.98 -5.50
C ILE A 105 -25.19 -19.44 -5.34
N ASP A 106 -24.42 -19.95 -6.31
CA ASP A 106 -23.92 -21.32 -6.30
C ASP A 106 -23.15 -21.64 -5.00
N ALA A 107 -23.24 -22.89 -4.53
CA ALA A 107 -22.71 -23.30 -3.23
C ALA A 107 -21.20 -23.04 -3.08
N ASP A 108 -20.42 -23.20 -4.16
CA ASP A 108 -18.98 -22.93 -4.16
C ASP A 108 -18.69 -21.43 -4.09
N LEU A 109 -19.45 -20.61 -4.82
CA LEU A 109 -19.35 -19.15 -4.78
C LEU A 109 -19.76 -18.61 -3.40
N LYS A 110 -20.78 -19.21 -2.78
CA LYS A 110 -21.22 -18.88 -1.43
C LYS A 110 -20.10 -19.05 -0.41
N LYS A 111 -19.39 -20.19 -0.45
CA LYS A 111 -18.23 -20.44 0.42
C LYS A 111 -17.11 -19.42 0.19
N ALA A 112 -16.81 -19.07 -1.06
CA ALA A 112 -15.79 -18.07 -1.39
C ALA A 112 -16.17 -16.69 -0.82
N VAL A 113 -17.42 -16.25 -1.03
CA VAL A 113 -17.96 -14.98 -0.51
C VAL A 113 -17.92 -14.94 1.01
N GLU A 114 -18.38 -15.99 1.69
CA GLU A 114 -18.33 -16.09 3.16
C GLU A 114 -16.91 -16.13 3.70
N SER A 115 -15.97 -16.70 2.94
CA SER A 115 -14.55 -16.71 3.31
C SER A 115 -13.93 -15.32 3.25
N VAL A 116 -14.20 -14.53 2.21
CA VAL A 116 -13.66 -13.16 2.09
C VAL A 116 -14.36 -12.16 2.98
N ALA A 117 -15.68 -12.32 3.19
CA ALA A 117 -16.47 -11.43 4.04
C ALA A 117 -16.37 -11.76 5.55
N ARG A 118 -15.47 -12.67 5.92
CA ARG A 118 -15.29 -13.11 7.31
C ARG A 118 -14.93 -11.92 8.21
N GLY A 119 -15.64 -11.78 9.33
CA GLY A 119 -15.43 -10.69 10.28
C GLY A 119 -16.28 -9.44 10.01
N HIS A 120 -17.06 -9.42 8.92
CA HIS A 120 -18.04 -8.37 8.66
C HIS A 120 -19.47 -8.86 8.92
N ALA A 121 -20.39 -7.91 9.16
CA ALA A 121 -21.78 -8.21 9.47
C ALA A 121 -22.55 -8.89 8.32
N SER A 122 -22.13 -8.66 7.08
CA SER A 122 -22.67 -9.31 5.88
C SER A 122 -21.70 -9.15 4.69
N PRO A 123 -21.83 -9.95 3.62
CA PRO A 123 -21.08 -9.73 2.38
C PRO A 123 -21.26 -8.33 1.80
N ARG A 124 -22.44 -7.74 1.95
CA ARG A 124 -22.72 -6.37 1.54
C ARG A 124 -21.97 -5.35 2.40
N ALA A 125 -21.97 -5.54 3.71
CA ALA A 125 -21.21 -4.70 4.63
C ALA A 125 -19.71 -4.77 4.32
N PHE A 126 -19.17 -5.98 4.12
CA PHE A 126 -17.79 -6.19 3.68
C PHE A 126 -17.42 -5.37 2.45
N TYR A 127 -18.26 -5.40 1.40
CA TYR A 127 -17.99 -4.65 0.17
C TYR A 127 -17.95 -3.13 0.42
N VAL A 128 -18.91 -2.61 1.20
CA VAL A 128 -18.99 -1.18 1.54
C VAL A 128 -17.79 -0.77 2.42
N ASP A 129 -17.47 -1.55 3.45
CA ASP A 129 -16.39 -1.27 4.38
C ASP A 129 -15.04 -1.24 3.65
N LYS A 130 -14.76 -2.23 2.80
CA LYS A 130 -13.50 -2.28 2.03
C LYS A 130 -13.37 -1.17 1.01
N LEU A 131 -14.46 -0.79 0.36
CA LEU A 131 -14.47 0.34 -0.55
C LEU A 131 -14.23 1.65 0.20
N ALA A 132 -14.89 1.84 1.35
CA ALA A 132 -14.73 3.00 2.21
C ALA A 132 -13.30 3.10 2.77
N GLU A 133 -12.72 1.99 3.25
CA GLU A 133 -11.33 1.91 3.73
C GLU A 133 -10.34 2.34 2.64
N GLY A 134 -10.50 1.82 1.41
CA GLY A 134 -9.62 2.15 0.28
C GLY A 134 -9.71 3.63 -0.11
N ILE A 135 -10.93 4.18 -0.23
CA ILE A 135 -11.15 5.59 -0.56
C ILE A 135 -10.64 6.49 0.56
N ALA A 136 -10.94 6.17 1.82
CA ALA A 136 -10.50 6.92 2.99
C ALA A 136 -8.98 6.95 3.09
N THR A 137 -8.30 5.85 2.76
CA THR A 137 -6.82 5.79 2.74
C THR A 137 -6.24 6.78 1.74
N ILE A 138 -6.78 6.83 0.52
CA ILE A 138 -6.34 7.78 -0.51
C ILE A 138 -6.66 9.23 -0.06
N ALA A 139 -7.88 9.48 0.42
CA ALA A 139 -8.27 10.81 0.89
C ALA A 139 -7.39 11.29 2.07
N ALA A 140 -7.12 10.43 3.04
CA ALA A 140 -6.30 10.73 4.20
C ALA A 140 -4.84 11.03 3.83
N ALA A 141 -4.27 10.29 2.87
CA ALA A 141 -2.90 10.52 2.42
C ALA A 141 -2.72 11.92 1.81
N PHE A 142 -3.74 12.45 1.14
CA PHE A 142 -3.65 13.76 0.48
C PHE A 142 -4.25 14.91 1.30
N PHE A 143 -4.92 14.65 2.43
CA PHE A 143 -5.51 15.69 3.28
C PHE A 143 -4.50 16.77 3.67
N PRO A 144 -4.85 18.08 3.61
CA PRO A 144 -6.16 18.66 3.29
C PRO A 144 -6.41 18.97 1.79
N ARG A 145 -5.60 18.43 0.88
CA ARG A 145 -5.74 18.65 -0.57
C ARG A 145 -6.96 17.89 -1.12
N PRO A 146 -7.60 18.40 -2.19
CA PRO A 146 -8.76 17.75 -2.79
C PRO A 146 -8.42 16.37 -3.37
N VAL A 147 -9.36 15.44 -3.24
CA VAL A 147 -9.33 14.12 -3.85
C VAL A 147 -10.64 13.90 -4.58
N ILE A 148 -10.59 13.75 -5.90
CA ILE A 148 -11.75 13.52 -6.77
C ILE A 148 -11.90 12.01 -6.97
N VAL A 149 -13.03 11.46 -6.51
CA VAL A 149 -13.38 10.03 -6.57
C VAL A 149 -14.49 9.80 -7.58
#